data_AF-A0A272EN53-F1
#
_entry.id   AF-A0A272EN53-F1
#
_cell.length_a   1.000
_cell.length_b   1.000
_cell.length_c   1.000
_cell.angle_alpha   90.00
_cell.angle_beta   90.00
_cell.angle_gamma   90.00
#
_symmetry.space_group_name_H-M   'P 1'
#
loop_
_entity.id
_entity.type
_entity.pdbx_description
1 polymer ?
#
loop_
_entity_poly.entity_id
_entity_poly.type
_entity_poly.pdbx_seq_one_letter_code
_entity_poly.pdbx_strand_id
1 'polypeptide(L)'
;MKGYNWFYNTLVTGNVDFIWGYSQATLFEDSEIRTVGDTYYGSTPSGGYILQARTPSGAKGFVFLNSTLTNGTGPGGNTVATGSAASTYLARSGGDSTYQDNILFINCKMGTHIASKGWYESPAPTPSTATATTGWREYGSTDLSGTTLDVSGRSSYSYQLFATEAAAFDTRAEVFSAYNSGAGWTPQP
;
A
#
# COMPACT_ATOMS: atom_id res chain seq x y z
N MET A 1 6.42 4.81 -10.68
CA MET A 1 5.27 5.56 -11.21
C MET A 1 5.45 7.06 -11.00
N LYS A 2 4.84 7.90 -11.83
CA LYS A 2 4.84 9.38 -11.73
C LYS A 2 3.52 9.92 -12.29
N GLY A 3 3.03 11.06 -11.81
CA GLY A 3 1.81 11.69 -12.33
C GLY A 3 0.52 11.03 -11.81
N TYR A 4 -0.50 10.93 -12.68
CA TYR A 4 -1.80 10.31 -12.38
C TYR A 4 -1.89 8.96 -13.07
N ASN A 5 -2.13 7.88 -12.32
CA ASN A 5 -2.10 6.52 -12.84
C ASN A 5 -3.29 5.71 -12.30
N TRP A 6 -3.92 4.93 -13.15
CA TRP A 6 -4.99 4.02 -12.76
C TRP A 6 -4.68 2.60 -13.22
N PHE A 7 -4.68 1.68 -12.27
CA PHE A 7 -4.54 0.24 -12.48
C PHE A 7 -5.82 -0.41 -11.99
N TYR A 8 -6.58 -0.99 -12.92
CA TYR A 8 -7.88 -1.59 -12.64
C TYR A 8 -7.90 -3.05 -13.07
N ASN A 9 -8.37 -3.93 -12.17
CA ASN A 9 -8.45 -5.37 -12.44
C ASN A 9 -7.10 -5.95 -12.95
N THR A 10 -6.02 -5.59 -12.25
CA THR A 10 -4.66 -5.99 -12.61
C THR A 10 -4.06 -6.94 -11.60
N LEU A 11 -3.07 -7.73 -12.03
CA LEU A 11 -2.13 -8.43 -11.15
C LEU A 11 -0.80 -7.69 -11.17
N VAL A 12 -0.33 -7.26 -9.99
CA VAL A 12 1.01 -6.70 -9.79
C VAL A 12 1.78 -7.63 -8.86
N THR A 13 2.94 -8.13 -9.29
CA THR A 13 3.70 -9.14 -8.54
C THR A 13 5.15 -8.72 -8.31
N GLY A 14 5.68 -8.95 -7.12
CA GLY A 14 7.08 -8.68 -6.78
C GLY A 14 7.43 -8.94 -5.32
N ASN A 15 8.60 -8.51 -4.86
CA ASN A 15 9.05 -8.72 -3.48
C ASN A 15 9.48 -7.40 -2.78
N VAL A 16 10.57 -6.78 -3.22
CA VAL A 16 11.10 -5.53 -2.65
C VAL A 16 10.71 -4.33 -3.50
N ASP A 17 10.03 -3.35 -2.91
CA ASP A 17 9.64 -2.06 -3.48
C ASP A 17 9.09 -2.17 -4.91
N PHE A 18 8.34 -3.24 -5.19
CA PHE A 18 7.91 -3.55 -6.56
C PHE A 18 6.80 -2.61 -7.06
N ILE A 19 6.24 -1.81 -6.15
CA ILE A 19 5.54 -0.57 -6.47
C ILE A 19 6.39 0.58 -5.92
N TRP A 20 6.74 1.55 -6.75
CA TRP A 20 7.63 2.64 -6.36
C TRP A 20 7.45 3.88 -7.21
N GLY A 21 7.56 5.08 -6.63
CA GLY A 21 7.82 6.31 -7.37
C GLY A 21 7.17 7.58 -6.82
N TYR A 22 7.10 8.60 -7.68
CA TYR A 22 6.77 10.00 -7.36
C TYR A 22 5.35 10.36 -7.82
N SER A 23 4.36 9.61 -7.38
CA SER A 23 2.99 9.74 -7.89
C SER A 23 2.28 10.99 -7.35
N GLN A 24 1.52 11.68 -8.21
CA GLN A 24 0.54 12.66 -7.75
C GLN A 24 -0.70 11.94 -7.20
N ALA A 25 -1.18 10.95 -7.94
CA ALA A 25 -2.18 9.98 -7.51
C ALA A 25 -2.04 8.70 -8.35
N THR A 26 -1.73 7.59 -7.71
CA THR A 26 -1.81 6.25 -8.30
C THR A 26 -2.90 5.48 -7.59
N LEU A 27 -3.87 4.99 -8.34
CA LEU A 27 -4.95 4.14 -7.82
C LEU A 27 -4.78 2.71 -8.34
N PHE A 28 -4.66 1.76 -7.42
CA PHE A 28 -4.90 0.35 -7.68
C PHE A 28 -6.33 0.02 -7.21
N GLU A 29 -7.25 -0.16 -8.16
CA GLU A 29 -8.67 -0.42 -7.92
C GLU A 29 -8.98 -1.86 -8.32
N ASP A 30 -9.68 -2.59 -7.44
CA ASP A 30 -10.10 -3.98 -7.67
C ASP A 30 -8.97 -4.87 -8.22
N SER A 31 -7.75 -4.69 -7.72
CA SER A 31 -6.54 -5.33 -8.25
C SER A 31 -5.94 -6.31 -7.24
N GLU A 32 -5.14 -7.25 -7.74
CA GLU A 32 -4.35 -8.15 -6.92
C GLU A 32 -2.90 -7.66 -6.82
N ILE A 33 -2.42 -7.52 -5.58
CA ILE A 33 -1.06 -7.16 -5.26
C ILE A 33 -0.41 -8.40 -4.63
N ARG A 34 0.41 -9.12 -5.40
CA ARG A 34 0.96 -10.41 -5.00
C ARG A 34 2.43 -10.29 -4.60
N THR A 35 2.73 -10.51 -3.33
CA THR A 35 4.11 -10.68 -2.87
C THR A 35 4.61 -12.08 -3.26
N VAL A 36 5.77 -12.17 -3.90
CA VAL A 36 6.41 -13.44 -4.25
C VAL A 36 7.70 -13.66 -3.48
N GLY A 37 8.08 -14.92 -3.26
CA GLY A 37 9.29 -15.27 -2.52
C GLY A 37 10.56 -14.68 -3.15
N ASP A 38 11.43 -14.11 -2.31
CA ASP A 38 12.70 -13.54 -2.72
C ASP A 38 13.72 -14.65 -3.06
N THR A 39 14.44 -14.49 -4.16
CA THR A 39 15.49 -15.41 -4.59
C THR A 39 16.89 -14.96 -4.14
N TYR A 40 17.04 -13.73 -3.64
CA TYR A 40 18.35 -13.14 -3.32
C TYR A 40 19.01 -13.76 -2.07
N TYR A 41 18.23 -14.06 -1.03
CA TYR A 41 18.75 -14.58 0.26
C TYR A 41 18.67 -16.11 0.41
N GLY A 42 18.63 -16.85 -0.69
CA GLY A 42 18.50 -18.31 -0.68
C GLY A 42 17.06 -18.77 -0.40
N SER A 43 16.86 -20.05 -0.05
CA SER A 43 15.53 -20.70 0.00
C SER A 43 14.69 -20.40 1.25
N THR A 44 15.18 -19.61 2.20
CA THR A 44 14.44 -19.29 3.42
C THR A 44 13.26 -18.38 3.10
N PRO A 45 12.03 -18.69 3.53
CA PRO A 45 10.90 -17.81 3.32
C PRO A 45 11.15 -16.44 3.96
N SER A 46 11.09 -15.40 3.14
CA SER A 46 11.21 -14.01 3.57
C SER A 46 10.04 -13.20 3.03
N GLY A 47 9.68 -12.14 3.75
CA GLY A 47 8.84 -11.09 3.19
C GLY A 47 9.66 -10.04 2.45
N GLY A 48 8.97 -8.97 2.06
CA GLY A 48 9.56 -7.80 1.41
C GLY A 48 8.76 -6.55 1.74
N TYR A 49 8.81 -5.58 0.84
CA TYR A 49 8.09 -4.32 0.97
C TYR A 49 7.26 -4.13 -0.28
N ILE A 50 5.94 -4.00 -0.14
CA ILE A 50 5.05 -3.82 -1.30
C ILE A 50 5.36 -2.50 -2.00
N LEU A 51 5.60 -1.45 -1.21
CA LEU A 51 5.69 -0.09 -1.71
C LEU A 51 6.81 0.72 -1.03
N GLN A 52 7.42 1.60 -1.80
CA GLN A 52 8.16 2.76 -1.29
C GLN A 52 7.69 4.00 -2.06
N ALA A 53 7.00 4.90 -1.37
CA ALA A 53 6.46 6.12 -1.97
C ALA A 53 7.47 7.27 -1.93
N ARG A 54 7.43 8.14 -2.94
CA ARG A 54 8.17 9.41 -3.00
C ARG A 54 7.23 10.54 -3.42
N THR A 55 6.08 10.59 -2.77
CA THR A 55 4.95 11.44 -3.15
C THR A 55 5.30 12.92 -2.97
N PRO A 56 5.04 13.79 -3.98
CA PRO A 56 5.16 15.23 -3.80
C PRO A 56 4.25 15.74 -2.69
N SER A 57 4.68 16.79 -1.99
CA SER A 57 3.89 17.35 -0.89
C SER A 57 2.49 17.78 -1.33
N GLY A 58 1.47 17.39 -0.56
CA GLY A 58 0.06 17.71 -0.83
C GLY A 58 -0.63 16.82 -1.87
N ALA A 59 0.08 15.89 -2.49
CA ALA A 59 -0.53 14.95 -3.44
C ALA A 59 -1.13 13.74 -2.72
N LYS A 60 -2.11 13.07 -3.35
CA LYS A 60 -2.78 11.88 -2.78
C LYS A 60 -1.87 10.64 -2.74
N GLY A 61 -0.82 10.60 -3.55
CA GLY A 61 0.19 9.54 -3.49
C GLY A 61 -0.33 8.21 -4.03
N PHE A 62 -0.24 7.16 -3.23
CA PHE A 62 -0.67 5.81 -3.62
C PHE A 62 -1.92 5.39 -2.85
N VAL A 63 -2.95 4.96 -3.57
CA VAL A 63 -4.21 4.47 -3.01
C VAL A 63 -4.46 3.07 -3.55
N PHE A 64 -4.76 2.13 -2.64
CA PHE A 64 -5.21 0.79 -2.96
C PHE A 64 -6.66 0.68 -2.49
N LEU A 65 -7.58 0.55 -3.44
CA LEU A 65 -9.02 0.53 -3.21
C LEU A 65 -9.58 -0.83 -3.58
N ASN A 66 -10.25 -1.47 -2.61
CA ASN A 66 -10.91 -2.78 -2.77
C ASN A 66 -9.96 -3.87 -3.34
N SER A 67 -8.66 -3.70 -3.14
CA SER A 67 -7.63 -4.56 -3.70
C SER A 67 -7.31 -5.72 -2.75
N THR A 68 -6.77 -6.80 -3.31
CA THR A 68 -6.43 -8.02 -2.55
C THR A 68 -4.92 -8.19 -2.52
N LEU A 69 -4.34 -8.23 -1.31
CA LEU A 69 -2.94 -8.49 -1.06
C LEU A 69 -2.76 -9.99 -0.81
N THR A 70 -2.07 -10.67 -1.73
CA THR A 70 -1.84 -12.11 -1.70
C THR A 70 -0.35 -12.43 -1.68
N ASN A 71 -0.01 -13.69 -1.45
CA ASN A 71 1.35 -14.17 -1.67
C ASN A 71 1.39 -15.37 -2.60
N GLY A 72 2.56 -15.63 -3.18
CA GLY A 72 2.80 -16.79 -4.01
C GLY A 72 4.27 -17.16 -4.10
N THR A 73 4.53 -18.28 -4.77
CA THR A 73 5.89 -18.75 -5.03
C THR A 73 6.59 -17.83 -6.03
N GLY A 74 7.83 -17.45 -5.73
CA GLY A 74 8.68 -16.69 -6.65
C GLY A 74 9.26 -17.57 -7.76
N PRO A 75 9.87 -16.96 -8.80
CA PRO A 75 10.42 -17.69 -9.95
C PRO A 75 11.45 -18.77 -9.59
N GLY A 76 12.17 -18.60 -8.47
CA GLY A 76 13.14 -19.57 -7.96
C GLY A 76 12.56 -20.69 -7.09
N GLY A 77 11.24 -20.77 -6.92
CA GLY A 77 10.59 -21.75 -6.03
C GLY A 77 10.48 -21.28 -4.56
N ASN A 78 11.02 -20.11 -4.25
CA ASN A 78 10.98 -19.51 -2.91
C ASN A 78 9.55 -19.13 -2.52
N THR A 79 9.21 -19.31 -1.25
CA THR A 79 7.91 -18.93 -0.68
C THR A 79 8.02 -17.68 0.18
N VAL A 80 6.89 -17.09 0.54
CA VAL A 80 6.80 -15.94 1.44
C VAL A 80 6.47 -16.43 2.86
N ALA A 81 7.06 -15.81 3.89
CA ALA A 81 6.73 -16.14 5.26
C ALA A 81 5.31 -15.68 5.64
N THR A 82 4.57 -16.51 6.39
CA THR A 82 3.16 -16.28 6.75
C THR A 82 2.88 -16.52 8.24
N GLY A 83 1.72 -16.08 8.72
CA GLY A 83 1.26 -16.32 10.08
C GLY A 83 2.13 -15.59 11.11
N SER A 84 2.57 -16.30 12.15
CA SER A 84 3.45 -15.72 13.18
C SER A 84 4.84 -15.34 12.66
N ALA A 85 5.27 -15.87 11.50
CA ALA A 85 6.53 -15.54 10.85
C ALA A 85 6.38 -14.47 9.74
N ALA A 86 5.19 -13.90 9.57
CA ALA A 86 4.90 -12.90 8.55
C ALA A 86 5.90 -11.74 8.63
N SER A 87 6.54 -11.45 7.49
CA SER A 87 7.60 -10.43 7.39
C SER A 87 7.46 -9.55 6.14
N THR A 88 6.29 -9.59 5.48
CA THR A 88 5.99 -8.62 4.40
C THR A 88 5.39 -7.37 4.99
N TYR A 89 5.86 -6.21 4.57
CA TYR A 89 5.34 -4.91 4.98
C TYR A 89 4.60 -4.24 3.82
N LEU A 90 3.50 -3.55 4.15
CA LEU A 90 2.70 -2.71 3.25
C LEU A 90 3.56 -1.65 2.57
N ALA A 91 4.47 -1.04 3.32
CA ALA A 91 5.48 -0.16 2.77
C ALA A 91 6.68 0.02 3.71
N ARG A 92 7.73 0.65 3.16
CA ARG A 92 8.83 1.23 3.92
C ARG A 92 9.09 2.67 3.51
N SER A 93 9.74 3.42 4.40
CA SER A 93 10.22 4.77 4.12
C SER A 93 11.51 4.74 3.31
N GLY A 94 11.65 5.71 2.41
CA GLY A 94 12.94 6.00 1.77
C GLY A 94 13.91 6.79 2.65
N GLY A 95 13.46 7.32 3.80
CA GLY A 95 14.29 8.05 4.76
C GLY A 95 14.68 9.46 4.36
N ASP A 96 13.94 10.08 3.45
CA ASP A 96 14.23 11.41 2.90
C ASP A 96 13.07 12.36 3.24
N SER A 97 13.39 13.59 3.64
CA SER A 97 12.41 14.60 4.03
C SER A 97 11.90 15.44 2.86
N THR A 98 12.44 15.27 1.66
CA THR A 98 12.06 16.02 0.46
C THR A 98 10.80 15.51 -0.24
N TYR A 99 10.31 14.33 0.16
CA TYR A 99 9.07 13.72 -0.32
C TYR A 99 8.28 13.07 0.81
N GLN A 100 7.03 12.71 0.53
CA GLN A 100 6.13 12.09 1.50
C GLN A 100 5.91 10.61 1.19
N ASP A 101 5.89 9.79 2.23
CA ASP A 101 5.42 8.41 2.24
C ASP A 101 3.89 8.35 2.31
N ASN A 102 3.19 9.06 1.39
CA ASN A 102 1.74 9.16 1.43
C ASN A 102 1.07 7.95 0.74
N ILE A 103 0.48 7.07 1.54
CA ILE A 103 0.01 5.74 1.13
C ILE A 103 -1.29 5.42 1.88
N LEU A 104 -2.31 4.96 1.17
CA LEU A 104 -3.59 4.56 1.74
C LEU A 104 -4.03 3.17 1.21
N PHE A 105 -4.36 2.26 2.13
CA PHE A 105 -5.10 1.04 1.83
C PHE A 105 -6.53 1.16 2.35
N ILE A 106 -7.51 1.03 1.47
CA ILE A 106 -8.93 1.16 1.81
C ILE A 106 -9.69 -0.08 1.34
N ASN A 107 -10.41 -0.71 2.27
CA ASN A 107 -11.21 -1.92 2.07
C ASN A 107 -10.42 -3.07 1.42
N CYS A 108 -9.13 -3.17 1.74
CA CYS A 108 -8.25 -4.17 1.15
C CYS A 108 -8.38 -5.51 1.89
N LYS A 109 -8.29 -6.61 1.15
CA LYS A 109 -8.19 -7.96 1.72
C LYS A 109 -6.72 -8.32 1.86
N MET A 110 -6.26 -8.82 3.01
CA MET A 110 -4.85 -9.14 3.24
C MET A 110 -4.64 -10.59 3.65
N GLY A 111 -3.74 -11.26 2.94
CA GLY A 111 -3.26 -12.59 3.35
C GLY A 111 -2.36 -12.53 4.58
N THR A 112 -2.19 -13.68 5.23
CA THR A 112 -1.41 -13.85 6.48
C THR A 112 0.09 -13.61 6.35
N HIS A 113 0.58 -13.16 5.19
CA HIS A 113 1.98 -12.81 4.94
C HIS A 113 2.33 -11.37 5.36
N ILE A 114 1.31 -10.51 5.52
CA ILE A 114 1.49 -9.15 6.01
C ILE A 114 1.83 -9.19 7.49
N ALA A 115 2.97 -8.62 7.86
CA ALA A 115 3.43 -8.52 9.23
C ALA A 115 2.40 -7.77 10.09
N SER A 116 2.25 -8.13 11.36
CA SER A 116 1.31 -7.48 12.29
C SER A 116 1.55 -5.96 12.40
N LYS A 117 2.83 -5.55 12.37
CA LYS A 117 3.25 -4.15 12.32
C LYS A 117 2.75 -3.39 11.09
N GLY A 118 2.48 -4.09 9.99
CA GLY A 118 2.02 -3.53 8.71
C GLY A 118 3.07 -2.71 7.97
N TRP A 119 3.80 -1.84 8.66
CA TRP A 119 4.70 -0.87 8.07
C TRP A 119 6.12 -1.03 8.61
N TYR A 120 7.13 -0.86 7.77
CA TYR A 120 8.53 -0.96 8.17
C TYR A 120 9.07 0.40 8.61
N GLU A 121 9.35 0.53 9.91
CA GLU A 121 9.57 1.80 10.61
C GLU A 121 11.03 2.30 10.61
N SER A 122 11.95 1.60 9.92
CA SER A 122 13.38 1.93 9.90
C SER A 122 13.87 2.16 8.46
N PRO A 123 14.06 3.40 8.01
CA PRO A 123 13.90 4.66 8.75
C PRO A 123 12.42 5.02 9.01
N ALA A 124 12.20 6.00 9.88
CA ALA A 124 10.87 6.57 10.10
C ALA A 124 10.29 7.19 8.80
N PRO A 125 8.96 7.18 8.62
CA PRO A 125 8.34 7.83 7.46
C PRO A 125 8.41 9.35 7.52
N THR A 126 8.26 9.96 6.35
CA THR A 126 7.98 11.38 6.16
C THR A 126 6.53 11.54 5.68
N PRO A 127 5.62 12.20 6.41
CA PRO A 127 5.78 12.69 7.77
C PRO A 127 5.85 11.53 8.78
N SER A 128 6.48 11.79 9.93
CA SER A 128 6.50 10.86 11.06
C SER A 128 5.20 10.85 11.86
N THR A 129 4.23 11.69 11.50
CA THR A 129 2.88 11.65 12.07
C THR A 129 1.89 11.66 10.93
N ALA A 130 1.22 10.52 10.72
CA ALA A 130 0.13 10.44 9.74
C ALA A 130 -1.12 11.17 10.25
N THR A 131 -1.94 11.63 9.30
CA THR A 131 -3.24 12.26 9.53
C THR A 131 -4.27 11.63 8.60
N ALA A 132 -5.50 12.15 8.56
CA ALA A 132 -6.49 11.72 7.57
C ALA A 132 -6.02 11.90 6.11
N THR A 133 -5.13 12.86 5.82
CA THR A 133 -4.78 13.27 4.45
C THR A 133 -3.34 12.97 4.03
N THR A 134 -2.44 12.65 4.96
CA THR A 134 -1.03 12.35 4.66
C THR A 134 -0.44 11.23 5.55
N GLY A 135 0.62 10.60 5.07
CA GLY A 135 1.35 9.53 5.73
C GLY A 135 0.80 8.14 5.40
N TRP A 136 1.19 7.16 6.22
CA TRP A 136 0.75 5.77 6.12
C TRP A 136 -0.63 5.58 6.74
N ARG A 137 -1.57 5.08 5.95
CA ARG A 137 -2.98 5.10 6.30
C ARG A 137 -3.68 3.79 5.90
N GLU A 138 -4.61 3.34 6.73
CA GLU A 138 -5.49 2.20 6.45
C GLU A 138 -6.95 2.51 6.81
N TYR A 139 -7.88 1.85 6.13
CA TYR A 139 -9.30 1.80 6.49
C TYR A 139 -9.92 0.46 6.09
N GLY A 140 -10.68 -0.15 7.00
CA GLY A 140 -11.62 -1.23 6.64
C GLY A 140 -10.99 -2.51 6.09
N SER A 141 -9.70 -2.77 6.32
CA SER A 141 -9.06 -3.98 5.81
C SER A 141 -9.59 -5.26 6.47
N THR A 142 -9.74 -6.32 5.66
CA THR A 142 -10.19 -7.65 6.09
C THR A 142 -9.15 -8.71 5.76
N ASP A 143 -9.25 -9.89 6.37
CA ASP A 143 -8.55 -11.06 5.88
C ASP A 143 -9.14 -11.55 4.55
N LEU A 144 -8.54 -12.57 3.95
CA LEU A 144 -9.02 -13.12 2.67
C LEU A 144 -10.42 -13.75 2.75
N SER A 145 -10.90 -14.09 3.95
CA SER A 145 -12.26 -14.62 4.19
C SER A 145 -13.31 -13.52 4.42
N GLY A 146 -12.88 -12.27 4.59
CA GLY A 146 -13.76 -11.12 4.85
C GLY A 146 -13.91 -10.78 6.34
N THR A 147 -13.12 -11.38 7.23
CA THR A 147 -13.11 -11.00 8.65
C THR A 147 -12.29 -9.74 8.85
N THR A 148 -12.80 -8.74 9.58
CA THR A 148 -12.05 -7.51 9.89
C THR A 148 -10.71 -7.81 10.54
N LEU A 149 -9.63 -7.18 10.05
CA LEU A 149 -8.30 -7.35 10.63
C LEU A 149 -8.18 -6.60 11.96
N ASP A 150 -7.50 -7.23 12.92
CA ASP A 150 -6.98 -6.52 14.08
C ASP A 150 -5.75 -5.70 13.68
N VAL A 151 -5.91 -4.38 13.71
CA VAL A 151 -4.88 -3.39 13.37
C VAL A 151 -4.26 -2.74 14.60
N SER A 152 -4.59 -3.18 15.82
CA SER A 152 -4.05 -2.61 17.07
C SER A 152 -2.52 -2.73 17.19
N GLY A 153 -1.94 -3.72 16.50
CA GLY A 153 -0.49 -3.95 16.44
C GLY A 153 0.25 -3.16 15.35
N ARG A 154 -0.46 -2.35 14.55
CA ARG A 154 0.15 -1.54 13.48
C ARG A 154 1.17 -0.54 14.01
N SER A 155 2.01 -0.07 13.09
CA SER A 155 2.99 0.97 13.37
C SER A 155 2.36 2.19 14.04
N SER A 156 3.03 2.77 15.04
CA SER A 156 2.62 4.02 15.66
C SER A 156 2.71 5.22 14.70
N TYR A 157 3.40 5.07 13.57
CA TYR A 157 3.44 6.06 12.50
C TYR A 157 2.24 5.99 11.54
N SER A 158 1.43 4.93 11.63
CA SER A 158 0.26 4.76 10.78
C SER A 158 -0.99 5.38 11.42
N TYR A 159 -1.96 5.70 10.56
CA TYR A 159 -3.25 6.26 10.97
C TYR A 159 -4.40 5.40 10.44
N GLN A 160 -5.31 5.02 11.33
CA GLN A 160 -6.56 4.35 10.95
C GLN A 160 -7.63 5.43 10.73
N LEU A 161 -8.17 5.48 9.52
CA LEU A 161 -9.17 6.50 9.16
C LEU A 161 -10.52 6.20 9.82
N PHE A 162 -11.31 7.24 10.01
CA PHE A 162 -12.75 7.12 10.20
C PHE A 162 -13.47 6.98 8.85
N ALA A 163 -14.70 6.44 8.88
CA ALA A 163 -15.52 6.27 7.67
C ALA A 163 -15.70 7.59 6.89
N THR A 164 -15.89 8.71 7.60
CA THR A 164 -16.04 10.04 6.99
C THR A 164 -14.77 10.55 6.31
N GLU A 165 -13.60 10.09 6.75
CA GLU A 165 -12.31 10.45 6.14
C GLU A 165 -12.01 9.56 4.93
N ALA A 166 -12.35 8.26 5.04
CA ALA A 166 -12.21 7.29 3.97
C ALA A 166 -13.05 7.66 2.74
N ALA A 167 -14.23 8.27 2.94
CA ALA A 167 -15.11 8.75 1.88
C ALA A 167 -14.42 9.69 0.87
N ALA A 168 -13.33 10.37 1.22
CA ALA A 168 -12.57 11.18 0.27
C ALA A 168 -11.73 10.36 -0.75
N PHE A 169 -11.85 9.03 -0.70
CA PHE A 169 -11.08 8.06 -1.50
C PHE A 169 -11.94 6.86 -1.98
N ASP A 170 -13.26 6.88 -1.78
CA ASP A 170 -14.15 5.74 -2.07
C ASP A 170 -14.32 5.50 -3.58
N THR A 171 -14.08 6.53 -4.39
CA THR A 171 -14.22 6.47 -5.84
C THR A 171 -12.98 6.99 -6.57
N ARG A 172 -12.78 6.51 -7.80
CA ARG A 172 -11.74 7.05 -8.69
C ARG A 172 -11.86 8.56 -8.92
N ALA A 173 -13.09 9.09 -8.96
CA ALA A 173 -13.34 10.52 -9.13
C ALA A 173 -12.79 11.33 -7.95
N GLU A 174 -12.95 10.85 -6.72
CA GLU A 174 -12.41 11.49 -5.52
C GLU A 174 -10.88 11.36 -5.46
N VAL A 175 -10.34 10.19 -5.80
CA VAL A 175 -8.88 9.95 -5.85
C VAL A 175 -8.20 10.84 -6.88
N PHE A 176 -8.84 11.10 -8.02
CA PHE A 176 -8.25 11.91 -9.10
C PHE A 176 -8.84 13.32 -9.21
N SER A 177 -9.58 13.78 -8.21
CA SER A 177 -10.20 15.11 -8.16
C SER A 177 -9.23 16.27 -8.43
N ALA A 178 -7.96 16.14 -8.03
CA ALA A 178 -6.93 17.15 -8.23
C ALA A 178 -6.34 17.20 -9.67
N TYR A 179 -6.68 16.25 -10.53
CA TYR A 179 -6.14 16.19 -11.90
C TYR A 179 -6.40 17.48 -12.68
N ASN A 180 -5.40 17.91 -13.45
CA ASN A 180 -5.44 19.10 -14.30
C ASN A 180 -6.01 20.34 -13.58
N SER A 181 -5.38 20.70 -12.46
CA SER A 181 -5.77 21.86 -11.63
C SER A 181 -7.20 21.78 -11.09
N GLY A 182 -7.63 20.59 -10.66
CA GLY A 182 -8.95 20.39 -10.07
C GLY A 182 -10.07 20.11 -11.07
N ALA A 183 -9.75 19.95 -12.36
CA ALA A 183 -10.74 19.52 -13.35
C ALA A 183 -11.25 18.08 -13.08
N GLY A 184 -10.47 17.29 -12.34
CA GLY A 184 -10.76 15.89 -12.05
C GLY A 184 -10.49 14.97 -13.24
N TRP A 185 -10.34 13.68 -12.97
CA TRP A 185 -10.21 12.64 -13.99
C TRP A 185 -10.98 11.42 -13.57
N THR A 186 -11.93 10.97 -14.40
CA THR A 186 -12.75 9.79 -14.11
C THR A 186 -12.57 8.77 -15.23
N PRO A 187 -11.43 8.04 -15.26
CA PRO A 187 -11.19 7.07 -16.30
C PRO A 187 -12.23 5.94 -16.26
N GLN A 188 -12.51 5.35 -17.43
CA GLN A 188 -13.43 4.22 -17.61
C GLN A 188 -12.66 3.04 -18.19
N PRO A 189 -13.04 1.78 -17.86
CA PRO A 189 -12.47 0.58 -18.48
C PRO A 189 -12.69 0.51 -19.99
#